data_AF-A0A849QF71-F1
#
_entry.id   AF-A0A849QF71-F1
#
_cell.length_a   1.000
_cell.length_b   1.000
_cell.length_c   1.000
_cell.angle_alpha   90.00
_cell.angle_beta   90.00
_cell.angle_gamma   90.00
#
_symmetry.space_group_name_H-M   'P 1'
#
loop_
_entity.id
_entity.type
_entity.pdbx_description
1 polymer ?
#
loop_
_entity_poly.entity_id
_entity_poly.type
_entity_poly.pdbx_seq_one_letter_code
_entity_poly.pdbx_strand_id
1 'polypeptide(L)'
;MIFKCRNCGDTSADIDMVLDGTCHCGCTHFQLSSEDVPGVSTEISQKEQIRRDLHLWVDLNLDSMESSDIGSIRVAFECEKPKMA
;
A
#
# COMPACT_ATOMS: atom_id res chain seq x y z
N MET A 1 0.94 -5.96 11.67
CA MET A 1 2.17 -5.22 12.08
C MET A 1 3.00 -6.16 12.92
N ILE A 2 4.20 -6.50 12.46
CA ILE A 2 5.07 -7.49 13.12
C ILE A 2 6.35 -6.78 13.55
N PHE A 3 6.73 -6.95 14.81
CA PHE A 3 7.93 -6.40 15.39
C PHE A 3 9.01 -7.47 15.45
N LYS A 4 10.15 -7.22 14.82
CA LYS A 4 11.31 -8.11 14.82
C LYS A 4 12.35 -7.62 15.81
N CYS A 5 12.76 -8.47 16.75
CA CYS A 5 13.87 -8.17 17.63
C CYS A 5 15.17 -8.02 16.83
N ARG A 6 15.93 -6.95 17.05
CA ARG A 6 17.20 -6.73 16.34
C ARG A 6 18.34 -7.66 16.78
N ASN A 7 18.23 -8.26 17.97
CA ASN A 7 19.29 -9.10 18.53
C ASN A 7 19.11 -10.58 18.18
N CYS A 8 17.95 -11.17 18.51
CA CYS A 8 17.69 -12.59 18.23
C CYS A 8 16.96 -12.84 16.90
N GLY A 9 16.36 -11.80 16.30
CA GLY A 9 15.60 -11.94 15.06
C GLY A 9 14.19 -12.49 15.23
N ASP A 10 13.77 -12.80 16.46
CA ASP A 10 12.41 -13.28 16.72
C ASP A 10 11.37 -12.22 16.42
N THR A 11 10.20 -12.66 15.99
CA THR A 11 9.09 -11.80 15.59
C THR A 11 7.95 -11.92 16.57
N SER A 12 7.30 -10.79 16.85
CA SER A 12 6.09 -10.73 17.67
C SER A 12 5.07 -9.79 17.07
N ALA A 13 3.80 -10.18 17.16
CA ALA A 13 2.65 -9.31 16.90
C ALA A 13 2.08 -8.69 18.18
N ASP A 14 2.59 -9.09 19.35
CA ASP A 14 2.19 -8.57 20.64
C ASP A 14 2.82 -7.20 20.88
N ILE A 15 1.98 -6.17 20.86
CA ILE A 15 2.38 -4.77 21.05
C ILE A 15 2.77 -4.49 22.51
N ASP A 16 2.18 -5.21 23.46
CA ASP A 16 2.45 -5.00 24.89
C ASP A 16 3.88 -5.42 25.21
N MET A 17 4.37 -6.53 24.63
CA MET A 17 5.77 -6.95 24.79
C MET A 17 6.79 -5.96 24.20
N VAL A 18 6.39 -5.20 23.17
CA VAL A 18 7.23 -4.15 22.56
C VAL A 18 7.23 -2.89 23.41
N LEU A 19 6.08 -2.54 24.01
CA LEU A 19 5.91 -1.38 24.88
C LEU A 19 6.51 -1.58 26.28
N ASP A 20 6.40 -2.78 26.83
CA ASP A 20 7.08 -3.23 28.06
C ASP A 20 8.60 -3.41 27.86
N GLY A 21 9.04 -3.36 26.61
CA GLY A 21 10.41 -3.04 26.24
C GLY A 21 11.42 -4.16 26.43
N THR A 22 11.01 -5.45 26.54
CA THR A 22 11.98 -6.54 26.68
C THR A 22 11.57 -7.79 25.90
N CYS A 23 12.30 -8.08 24.82
CA CYS A 23 12.28 -9.40 24.19
C CYS A 23 12.84 -10.44 25.18
N HIS A 24 12.48 -11.73 25.06
CA HIS A 24 13.01 -12.79 25.93
C HIS A 24 14.55 -12.85 25.98
N CYS A 25 15.22 -12.37 24.93
CA CYS A 25 16.67 -12.29 24.86
C CYS A 25 17.27 -11.06 25.59
N GLY A 26 16.45 -10.27 26.30
CA GLY A 26 16.85 -9.04 26.99
C GLY A 26 16.97 -7.80 26.09
N CYS A 27 16.64 -7.93 24.80
CA CYS A 27 16.75 -6.82 23.86
C CYS A 27 15.51 -5.91 23.92
N THR A 28 15.76 -4.60 24.03
CA THR A 28 14.71 -3.57 24.07
C THR A 28 14.47 -2.90 22.71
N HIS A 29 15.20 -3.33 21.67
CA HIS A 29 15.17 -2.70 20.35
C HIS A 29 14.48 -3.61 19.32
N PHE A 30 13.35 -3.14 18.82
CA PHE A 30 12.55 -3.82 17.80
C PHE A 30 12.54 -3.02 16.50
N GLN A 31 12.56 -3.73 15.38
CA GLN A 31 12.33 -3.17 14.05
C GLN A 31 10.90 -3.51 13.63
N LEU A 32 10.15 -2.51 13.18
CA LEU A 32 8.89 -2.77 12.50
C LEU A 32 9.23 -3.45 11.17
N SER A 33 8.88 -4.73 11.06
CA SER A 33 8.89 -5.39 9.76
C SER A 33 7.55 -5.06 9.12
N SER A 34 7.60 -4.31 8.03
CA SER A 34 6.54 -4.39 7.03
C SER A 34 6.36 -5.86 6.69
N GLU A 35 5.13 -6.32 6.52
CA GLU A 35 4.85 -7.63 5.95
C GLU A 35 5.28 -7.61 4.49
N ASP A 36 6.59 -7.55 4.21
CA ASP A 36 7.14 -8.03 2.95
C ASP A 36 7.04 -9.54 3.01
N VAL A 37 5.82 -10.03 2.77
CA VAL A 37 5.50 -11.44 2.66
C VAL A 37 6.25 -11.95 1.42
N PRO A 38 7.29 -12.78 1.57
CA PRO A 38 7.86 -13.47 0.43
C PRO A 38 6.81 -14.51 0.01
N GLY A 39 6.01 -14.17 -1.01
CA GLY A 39 4.92 -15.02 -1.48
C GLY A 39 3.60 -14.32 -1.82
N VAL A 40 3.47 -12.99 -1.64
CA VAL A 40 2.33 -12.27 -2.22
C VAL A 40 2.57 -12.18 -3.72
N SER A 41 1.72 -12.84 -4.50
CA SER A 41 1.70 -12.68 -5.95
C SER A 41 1.71 -11.18 -6.28
N THR A 42 2.74 -10.73 -6.99
CA THR A 42 2.85 -9.39 -7.55
C THR A 42 1.81 -9.12 -8.65
N GLU A 43 0.89 -10.05 -8.89
CA GLU A 43 -0.25 -9.89 -9.77
C GLU A 43 -1.23 -8.90 -9.15
N ILE A 44 -1.02 -7.63 -9.48
CA ILE A 44 -1.96 -6.56 -9.26
C ILE A 44 -3.26 -6.97 -9.96
N SER A 45 -4.34 -7.08 -9.18
CA SER A 45 -5.65 -7.38 -9.77
C SER A 45 -6.00 -6.36 -10.85
N GLN A 46 -6.70 -6.79 -11.91
CA GLN A 46 -7.08 -5.89 -13.00
C GLN A 46 -7.79 -4.60 -12.50
N LYS A 47 -8.58 -4.72 -11.43
CA LYS A 47 -9.24 -3.56 -10.78
C LYS A 47 -8.25 -2.57 -10.18
N GLU A 48 -7.20 -3.08 -9.54
CA GLU A 48 -6.14 -2.26 -8.94
C GLU A 48 -5.27 -1.62 -10.03
N GLN A 49 -5.00 -2.33 -11.13
CA GLN A 49 -4.30 -1.77 -12.27
C GLN A 49 -5.08 -0.59 -12.88
N ILE A 50 -6.37 -0.78 -13.16
CA ILE A 50 -7.26 0.28 -13.68
C ILE A 50 -7.27 1.49 -12.74
N ARG A 51 -7.36 1.25 -11.42
CA ARG A 51 -7.33 2.31 -10.41
C ARG A 51 -6.05 3.15 -10.51
N ARG A 52 -4.88 2.50 -10.59
CA ARG A 52 -3.58 3.17 -10.68
C ARG A 52 -3.44 3.99 -11.96
N ASP A 53 -3.83 3.40 -13.08
CA ASP A 53 -3.76 4.06 -14.39
C ASP A 53 -4.65 5.32 -14.40
N LEU A 54 -5.82 5.25 -13.76
CA LEU A 54 -6.72 6.40 -13.64
C LEU A 54 -6.17 7.50 -12.76
N HIS A 55 -5.60 7.17 -11.60
CA HIS A 55 -4.97 8.18 -10.75
C HIS A 55 -3.84 8.90 -11.49
N LEU A 56 -2.96 8.12 -12.13
CA LEU A 56 -1.87 8.68 -12.92
C LEU A 56 -2.39 9.58 -14.06
N TRP A 57 -3.44 9.14 -14.76
CA TRP A 57 -4.05 9.96 -15.81
C TRP A 57 -4.61 11.27 -15.25
N VAL A 58 -5.33 11.24 -14.14
CA VAL A 58 -5.88 12.46 -13.50
C VAL A 58 -4.76 13.42 -13.15
N ASP A 59 -3.70 12.93 -12.49
CA ASP A 59 -2.57 13.75 -12.06
C ASP A 59 -1.89 14.42 -13.26
N LEU A 60 -1.58 13.65 -14.31
CA LEU A 60 -0.95 14.19 -15.53
C LEU A 60 -1.79 15.26 -16.22
N ASN A 61 -3.12 15.10 -16.25
CA ASN A 61 -3.99 16.08 -16.88
C ASN A 61 -4.09 17.35 -16.03
N LEU A 62 -4.22 17.21 -14.71
CA LEU A 62 -4.24 18.35 -13.79
C LEU A 62 -2.93 19.14 -13.83
N ASP A 63 -1.79 18.44 -13.80
CA ASP A 63 -0.46 19.06 -13.81
C ASP A 63 -0.17 19.80 -15.12
N SER A 64 -0.83 19.43 -16.21
CA SER A 64 -0.69 20.10 -17.51
C SER A 64 -1.56 21.34 -17.69
N MET A 65 -2.49 21.60 -16.78
CA MET A 65 -3.44 22.71 -16.85
C MET A 65 -3.04 23.84 -15.89
N GLU A 66 -3.14 25.08 -16.35
CA GLU A 66 -3.00 26.22 -15.47
C GLU A 66 -4.22 26.31 -14.53
N SER A 67 -3.98 26.63 -13.27
CA SER A 67 -5.03 26.68 -12.24
C SER A 67 -6.21 27.62 -12.58
N SER A 68 -6.00 28.61 -13.44
CA SER A 68 -7.03 29.51 -13.96
C SER A 68 -8.02 28.86 -14.92
N ASP A 69 -7.63 27.75 -15.55
CA ASP A 69 -8.39 27.07 -16.60
C ASP A 69 -9.24 25.91 -16.03
N ILE A 70 -9.08 25.58 -14.76
CA ILE A 70 -9.79 24.49 -14.09
C ILE A 70 -11.08 25.02 -13.46
N GLY A 71 -12.15 25.09 -14.26
CA GLY A 71 -13.50 25.43 -13.77
C GLY A 71 -14.25 24.23 -13.17
N SER A 72 -14.27 23.11 -13.88
CA SER A 72 -14.86 21.85 -13.41
C SER A 72 -14.31 20.67 -14.22
N ILE A 73 -13.93 19.59 -13.56
CA ILE A 73 -13.49 18.35 -14.22
C ILE A 73 -14.54 17.26 -13.94
N ARG A 74 -14.95 16.56 -14.98
CA ARG A 74 -15.88 15.43 -14.90
C ARG A 74 -15.25 14.20 -15.52
N VAL A 75 -15.14 13.13 -14.75
CA VAL A 75 -14.68 11.82 -15.21
C VAL A 75 -15.87 10.88 -15.26
N ALA A 76 -16.11 10.24 -16.40
CA ALA A 76 -17.16 9.25 -16.59
C ALA A 76 -16.53 7.87 -16.83
N PHE A 77 -17.07 6.87 -16.12
CA PHE A 77 -16.62 5.48 -16.23
C PHE A 77 -17.65 4.65 -16.97
N GLU A 78 -17.22 4.06 -18.08
CA GLU A 78 -18.04 3.12 -18.83
C GLU A 78 -17.34 1.76 -18.83
N CYS A 79 -18.04 0.74 -18.36
CA CYS A 79 -17.56 -0.63 -18.38
C CYS A 79 -18.44 -1.44 -19.33
N GLU A 80 -17.91 -1.73 -20.52
CA GLU A 80 -18.56 -2.68 -21.42
C GLU A 80 -18.30 -4.11 -20.94
N LYS A 81 -19.36 -4.90 -20.80
CA LYS A 81 -19.19 -6.34 -20.64
C LYS A 81 -18.83 -6.91 -22.01
N PRO A 82 -17.82 -7.79 -22.10
CA PRO A 82 -17.56 -8.49 -23.36
C PRO A 82 -18.84 -9.23 -23.77
N LYS A 83 -19.27 -9.00 -25.03
CA LYS A 83 -20.34 -9.82 -25.61
C LYS A 83 -19.87 -11.27 -25.56
N MET A 84 -20.53 -12.09 -24.75
CA MET A 84 -20.35 -13.53 -24.82
C MET A 84 -20.83 -13.95 -26.21
N ALA A 85 -19.89 -14.47 -27.02
CA ALA A 85 -20.17 -15.07 -28.31
C ALA A 85 -20.84 -16.42 -28.14
#